data_AF-A0A2H9VP69-F1
#
_entry.id   AF-A0A2H9VP69-F1
#
_cell.length_a   1.000
_cell.length_b   1.000
_cell.length_c   1.000
_cell.angle_alpha   90.00
_cell.angle_beta   90.00
_cell.angle_gamma   90.00
#
_symmetry.space_group_name_H-M   'P 1'
#
loop_
_entity.id
_entity.type
_entity.pdbx_description
1 polymer ?
#
loop_
_entity_poly.entity_id
_entity_poly.type
_entity_poly.pdbx_seq_one_letter_code
_entity_poly.pdbx_strand_id
1 'polypeptide(L)'
;MKKILQILLLLIVTCSSCKKTDEKKENLLLGKWYAKKIVLLEPVEQTIVPTAADGWIEFKENGEFIEADSPTRTKYWTYNAVDLYLMVNDIKIMVNKLTKDELYLLHTEINTNTGAKSKFEIQYGR
;
A
#
# COMPACT_ATOMS: atom_id res chain seq x y z
N MET A 1 -47.71 39.58 37.59
CA MET A 1 -48.18 39.14 36.25
C MET A 1 -47.45 39.97 35.19
N LYS A 2 -46.96 39.33 34.11
CA LYS A 2 -45.96 39.83 33.13
C LYS A 2 -44.55 39.82 33.74
N LYS A 3 -43.69 38.83 33.50
CA LYS A 3 -42.83 38.71 32.30
C LYS A 3 -42.27 37.26 32.16
N ILE A 4 -43.15 36.25 32.17
CA ILE A 4 -42.79 34.84 31.92
C ILE A 4 -42.39 34.61 30.44
N LEU A 5 -42.52 35.63 29.58
CA LEU A 5 -42.38 35.55 28.13
C LEU A 5 -40.95 35.76 27.59
N GLN A 6 -39.92 35.76 28.42
CA GLN A 6 -38.53 35.93 27.94
C GLN A 6 -37.65 34.69 28.05
N ILE A 7 -38.17 33.56 28.54
CA ILE A 7 -37.40 32.31 28.64
C ILE A 7 -37.58 31.43 27.38
N LEU A 8 -38.52 31.78 26.50
CA LEU A 8 -38.87 31.01 25.30
C LEU A 8 -38.14 31.48 24.02
N LEU A 9 -36.94 32.07 24.11
CA LEU A 9 -36.24 32.50 22.90
C LEU A 9 -34.72 32.63 23.04
N LEU A 10 -34.07 31.81 23.89
CA LEU A 10 -32.68 31.47 23.65
C LEU A 10 -32.62 30.08 23.03
N LEU A 11 -32.97 30.10 21.74
CA LEU A 11 -32.28 29.38 20.68
C LEU A 11 -31.33 28.29 21.20
N ILE A 12 -31.88 27.08 21.25
CA ILE A 12 -31.15 25.83 21.14
C ILE A 12 -30.55 25.83 19.73
N VAL A 13 -29.49 26.61 19.53
CA VAL A 13 -28.47 26.32 18.52
C VAL A 13 -27.66 25.20 19.12
N THR A 14 -28.25 24.00 19.21
CA THR A 14 -27.44 22.79 19.23
C THR A 14 -26.76 22.79 17.89
N CYS A 15 -25.54 23.33 17.92
CA CYS A 15 -24.50 23.08 16.97
C CYS A 15 -24.59 21.60 16.62
N SER A 16 -25.26 21.30 15.51
CA SER A 16 -25.13 20.03 14.79
C SER A 16 -23.70 20.03 14.33
N SER A 17 -22.81 19.75 15.28
CA SER A 17 -21.42 19.50 15.06
C SER A 17 -21.44 18.36 14.06
N CYS A 18 -21.26 18.70 12.79
CA CYS A 18 -20.73 17.82 11.80
C CYS A 18 -19.39 17.34 12.38
N LYS A 19 -19.47 16.36 13.27
CA LYS A 19 -18.43 15.37 13.42
C LYS A 19 -18.37 14.74 12.04
N LYS A 20 -17.53 15.34 11.19
CA LYS A 20 -16.78 14.56 10.22
C LYS A 20 -16.11 13.51 11.09
N THR A 21 -16.77 12.39 11.27
CA THR A 21 -16.09 11.14 11.55
C THR A 21 -15.09 11.09 10.42
N ASP A 22 -13.82 11.38 10.74
CA ASP A 22 -12.72 10.95 9.91
C ASP A 22 -12.84 9.44 9.87
N GLU A 23 -13.66 8.93 8.95
CA GLU A 23 -13.66 7.52 8.57
C GLU A 23 -12.22 7.27 8.18
N LYS A 24 -11.48 6.62 9.10
CA LYS A 24 -10.10 6.23 8.92
C LYS A 24 -10.12 5.34 7.69
N LYS A 25 -9.78 5.90 6.52
CA LYS A 25 -9.78 5.18 5.25
C LYS A 25 -8.97 3.90 5.47
N GLU A 26 -9.64 2.76 5.34
CA GLU A 26 -9.02 1.47 5.51
C GLU A 26 -7.86 1.37 4.51
N ASN A 27 -6.63 1.26 5.01
CA ASN A 27 -5.48 1.11 4.14
C ASN A 27 -5.46 -0.34 3.65
N LEU A 28 -5.94 -0.53 2.43
CA LEU A 28 -6.05 -1.85 1.79
C LEU A 28 -4.71 -2.58 1.73
N LEU A 29 -3.57 -1.89 1.81
CA LEU A 29 -2.24 -2.50 1.74
C LEU A 29 -1.87 -3.28 3.02
N LEU A 30 -2.40 -2.90 4.19
CA LEU A 30 -1.97 -3.43 5.49
C LEU A 30 -2.22 -4.91 5.66
N GLY A 31 -1.28 -5.62 6.26
CA GLY A 31 -1.35 -7.05 6.50
C GLY A 31 -0.58 -7.88 5.46
N LYS A 32 -0.78 -9.20 5.52
CA LYS A 32 -0.01 -10.19 4.78
C LYS A 32 -0.63 -10.50 3.42
N TRP A 33 0.22 -10.70 2.43
CA TRP A 33 -0.11 -11.00 1.05
C TRP A 33 0.77 -12.15 0.56
N TYR A 34 0.20 -13.10 -0.16
CA TYR A 34 0.87 -14.31 -0.63
C TYR A 34 1.04 -14.26 -2.14
N ALA A 35 2.25 -14.55 -2.62
CA ALA A 35 2.57 -14.55 -4.04
C ALA A 35 1.73 -15.62 -4.75
N LYS A 36 1.04 -15.21 -5.81
CA LYS A 36 0.21 -16.09 -6.65
C LYS A 36 0.89 -16.36 -7.98
N LYS A 37 1.51 -15.35 -8.57
CA LYS A 37 2.05 -15.41 -9.92
C LYS A 37 3.17 -14.40 -10.11
N ILE A 38 4.19 -14.78 -10.87
CA ILE A 38 5.24 -13.89 -11.35
C ILE A 38 5.23 -13.95 -12.88
N VAL A 39 5.16 -12.79 -13.52
CA VAL A 39 5.17 -12.64 -14.97
C VAL A 39 6.39 -11.82 -15.37
N LEU A 40 7.26 -12.40 -16.19
CA LEU A 40 8.37 -11.67 -16.81
C LEU A 40 7.83 -10.92 -18.04
N LEU A 41 7.82 -9.59 -17.98
CA LEU A 41 7.32 -8.73 -19.05
C LEU A 41 8.40 -8.38 -20.05
N GLU A 42 9.60 -8.07 -19.56
CA GLU A 42 10.75 -7.68 -20.39
C GLU A 42 11.94 -8.55 -19.98
N PRO A 43 12.21 -9.66 -20.69
CA PRO A 43 13.34 -10.53 -20.41
C PRO A 43 14.65 -9.91 -20.92
N VAL A 44 15.69 -9.99 -20.10
CA VAL A 44 17.09 -9.81 -20.52
C VAL A 44 17.79 -11.17 -20.47
N GLU A 45 18.82 -11.38 -21.29
CA GLU A 45 19.71 -12.53 -21.16
C GLU A 45 20.11 -12.75 -19.68
N GLN A 46 20.00 -14.01 -19.22
CA GLN A 46 20.28 -14.43 -17.84
C GLN A 46 19.30 -13.93 -16.76
N THR A 47 18.10 -13.50 -17.13
CA THR A 47 17.06 -13.18 -16.12
C THR A 47 16.63 -14.45 -15.37
N ILE A 48 16.89 -14.50 -14.08
CA ILE A 48 16.39 -15.55 -13.19
C ILE A 48 14.98 -15.11 -12.74
N VAL A 49 13.96 -15.86 -13.13
CA VAL A 49 12.60 -15.63 -12.62
C VAL A 49 12.53 -16.19 -11.21
N PRO A 50 12.16 -15.40 -10.19
CA PRO A 50 11.97 -15.93 -8.85
C PRO A 50 10.89 -17.02 -8.86
N THR A 51 11.13 -18.13 -8.18
CA THR A 51 10.13 -19.20 -8.06
C THR A 51 9.11 -18.78 -7.00
N ALA A 52 7.84 -18.59 -7.40
CA ALA A 52 6.79 -18.03 -6.55
C ALA A 52 6.34 -18.91 -5.36
N ALA A 53 6.97 -20.07 -5.12
CA ALA A 53 6.33 -21.18 -4.41
C ALA A 53 5.93 -20.90 -2.96
N ASP A 54 6.59 -19.98 -2.25
CA ASP A 54 6.26 -19.65 -0.84
C ASP A 54 6.42 -18.15 -0.51
N GLY A 55 6.43 -17.29 -1.53
CA GLY A 55 6.65 -15.86 -1.36
C GLY A 55 5.49 -15.18 -0.63
N TRP A 56 5.79 -14.35 0.37
CA TRP A 56 4.80 -13.45 0.99
C TRP A 56 5.41 -12.09 1.28
N ILE A 57 4.55 -11.08 1.36
CA ILE A 57 4.89 -9.71 1.78
C ILE A 57 3.87 -9.25 2.84
N GLU A 58 4.33 -8.60 3.90
CA GLU A 58 3.47 -8.07 4.97
C GLU A 58 3.74 -6.59 5.18
N PHE A 59 2.70 -5.76 5.04
CA PHE A 59 2.77 -4.32 5.26
C PHE A 59 2.28 -3.95 6.65
N LYS A 60 3.08 -3.18 7.38
CA LYS A 60 2.81 -2.76 8.75
C LYS A 60 2.32 -1.31 8.82
N GLU A 61 1.58 -0.99 9.87
CA GLU A 61 1.05 0.37 10.10
C GLU A 61 2.13 1.45 10.20
N ASN A 62 3.36 1.09 10.58
CA ASN A 62 4.48 2.01 10.71
C ASN A 62 5.14 2.39 9.36
N GLY A 63 4.60 1.96 8.22
CA GLY A 63 5.17 2.25 6.91
C GLY A 63 6.29 1.29 6.48
N GLU A 64 6.52 0.21 7.25
CA GLU A 64 7.49 -0.85 6.88
C GLU A 64 6.80 -2.03 6.22
N PHE A 65 7.57 -2.84 5.49
CA PHE A 65 7.11 -4.14 5.03
C PHE A 65 8.19 -5.23 5.15
N ILE A 66 7.77 -6.48 5.25
CA ILE A 66 8.65 -7.65 5.36
C ILE A 66 8.33 -8.63 4.24
N GLU A 67 9.32 -9.33 3.69
CA GLU A 67 9.11 -10.40 2.70
C GLU A 67 9.74 -11.70 3.19
N ALA A 68 9.16 -12.83 2.77
CA ALA A 68 9.57 -14.19 3.15
C ALA A 68 11.08 -14.45 3.02
N ASP A 69 11.66 -14.12 1.86
CA ASP A 69 13.03 -14.52 1.50
C ASP A 69 14.11 -13.49 1.87
N SER A 70 13.72 -12.37 2.48
CA SER A 70 14.65 -11.29 2.83
C SER A 70 14.16 -10.47 4.02
N PRO A 71 14.15 -11.04 5.24
CA PRO A 71 13.68 -10.36 6.44
C PRO A 71 14.65 -9.28 6.96
N THR A 72 15.89 -9.24 6.47
CA THR A 72 16.98 -8.40 7.01
C THR A 72 17.23 -7.10 6.24
N ARG A 73 16.51 -6.84 5.14
CA ARG A 73 16.68 -5.60 4.36
C ARG A 73 15.80 -4.49 4.93
N THR A 74 16.32 -3.27 4.96
CA THR A 74 15.57 -2.07 5.29
C THR A 74 14.54 -1.80 4.20
N LYS A 75 13.25 -1.81 4.55
CA LYS A 75 12.12 -1.80 3.60
C LYS A 75 11.04 -0.85 4.07
N TYR A 76 10.77 0.18 3.29
CA TYR A 76 9.75 1.18 3.58
C TYR A 76 8.77 1.31 2.42
N TRP A 77 7.51 1.58 2.72
CA TRP A 77 6.49 1.96 1.75
C TRP A 77 5.93 3.33 2.11
N THR A 78 5.73 4.15 1.08
CA THR A 78 5.09 5.45 1.24
C THR A 78 3.83 5.47 0.38
N TYR A 79 2.70 5.69 1.02
CA TYR A 79 1.43 5.91 0.33
C TYR A 79 1.27 7.40 0.06
N ASN A 80 1.63 7.82 -1.16
CA ASN A 80 1.19 9.10 -1.69
C ASN A 80 -0.02 8.84 -2.60
N ALA A 81 -1.06 9.65 -2.46
CA ALA A 81 -2.39 9.45 -3.06
C ALA A 81 -2.46 9.31 -4.60
N VAL A 82 -1.32 9.34 -5.29
CA VAL A 82 -1.19 9.23 -6.74
C VAL A 82 -0.35 8.02 -7.13
N ASP A 83 0.63 7.63 -6.32
CA ASP A 83 1.48 6.48 -6.58
C ASP A 83 1.94 5.83 -5.26
N LEU A 84 1.77 4.52 -5.15
CA LEU A 84 2.34 3.72 -4.06
C LEU A 84 3.61 3.06 -4.56
N TYR A 85 4.71 3.33 -3.85
CA TYR A 85 6.00 2.74 -4.14
C TYR A 85 6.61 2.06 -2.92
N LEU A 86 7.28 0.93 -3.17
CA LEU A 86 8.09 0.23 -2.17
C LEU A 86 9.56 0.54 -2.43
N MET A 87 10.32 0.79 -1.37
CA MET A 87 11.76 0.99 -1.44
C MET A 87 12.48 -0.20 -0.81
N VAL A 88 13.28 -0.91 -1.61
CA VAL A 88 14.19 -1.98 -1.14
C VAL A 88 15.60 -1.62 -1.56
N ASN A 89 16.47 -1.22 -0.63
CA ASN A 89 17.87 -0.84 -0.94
C ASN A 89 17.97 0.06 -2.18
N ASP A 90 17.12 1.10 -2.26
CA ASP A 90 16.99 2.08 -3.37
C ASP A 90 16.21 1.64 -4.62
N ILE A 91 15.68 0.41 -4.66
CA ILE A 91 14.81 -0.05 -5.76
C ILE A 91 13.38 0.41 -5.50
N LYS A 92 12.83 1.16 -6.45
CA LYS A 92 11.43 1.60 -6.48
C LYS A 92 10.55 0.52 -7.12
N ILE A 93 9.69 -0.11 -6.34
CA ILE A 93 8.66 -1.05 -6.82
C ILE A 93 7.35 -0.28 -6.94
N MET A 94 6.67 -0.34 -8.09
CA MET A 94 5.41 0.39 -8.29
C MET A 94 4.21 -0.51 -8.00
N VAL A 95 3.16 0.03 -7.38
CA VAL A 95 1.90 -0.68 -7.27
C VAL A 95 1.05 -0.43 -8.50
N ASN A 96 0.86 -1.47 -9.31
CA ASN A 96 0.07 -1.41 -10.53
C ASN A 96 -1.44 -1.51 -10.24
N LYS A 97 -1.82 -2.36 -9.27
CA LYS A 97 -3.21 -2.54 -8.85
C LYS A 97 -3.27 -2.92 -7.37
N LEU A 98 -4.19 -2.31 -6.63
CA LEU A 98 -4.50 -2.63 -5.24
C LEU A 98 -6.02 -2.72 -5.07
N THR A 99 -6.48 -3.88 -4.61
CA THR A 99 -7.87 -4.15 -4.23
C THR A 99 -7.88 -4.79 -2.84
N LYS A 100 -9.05 -5.22 -2.35
CA LYS A 100 -9.14 -5.93 -1.07
C LYS A 100 -8.41 -7.29 -1.09
N ASP A 101 -8.45 -7.98 -2.23
CA ASP A 101 -8.04 -9.39 -2.35
C ASP A 101 -6.83 -9.59 -3.27
N GLU A 102 -6.48 -8.58 -4.07
CA GLU A 102 -5.36 -8.63 -5.01
C GLU A 102 -4.45 -7.40 -4.92
N LEU A 103 -3.15 -7.66 -5.02
CA LEU A 103 -2.08 -6.68 -5.12
C LEU A 103 -1.17 -7.05 -6.30
N TYR A 104 -0.90 -6.09 -7.18
CA TYR A 104 -0.01 -6.25 -8.31
C TYR A 104 1.15 -5.27 -8.16
N LEU A 105 2.36 -5.81 -8.05
CA LEU A 105 3.59 -5.06 -7.94
C LEU A 105 4.35 -5.14 -9.26
N LEU A 106 4.75 -3.99 -9.78
CA LEU A 106 5.64 -3.88 -10.92
C LEU A 106 7.06 -3.62 -10.41
N HIS A 107 7.91 -4.61 -10.65
CA HIS A 107 9.30 -4.62 -10.24
C HIS A 107 10.20 -4.45 -11.46
N THR A 108 11.24 -3.62 -11.34
CA THR A 108 12.27 -3.48 -12.37
C THR A 108 13.61 -3.77 -11.72
N GLU A 109 14.27 -4.84 -12.16
CA GLU A 109 15.65 -5.14 -11.77
C GLU A 109 16.60 -4.55 -12.79
N ILE A 110 17.70 -3.97 -12.31
CA ILE A 110 18.78 -3.47 -13.16
C ILE A 110 20.00 -4.33 -12.88
N ASN A 111 20.50 -5.00 -13.92
CA ASN A 111 21.78 -5.68 -13.84
C ASN A 111 22.88 -4.61 -13.72
N THR A 112 23.60 -4.60 -12.61
CA THR A 112 24.61 -3.58 -12.31
C THR A 112 25.83 -3.65 -13.21
N ASN A 113 26.11 -4.82 -13.82
CA ASN A 113 27.26 -5.02 -14.69
C ASN A 113 26.98 -4.63 -16.15
N THR A 114 25.75 -4.83 -16.62
CA THR A 114 25.38 -4.60 -18.02
C THR A 114 24.48 -3.37 -18.22
N GLY A 115 23.89 -2.84 -17.15
CA GLY A 115 22.88 -1.78 -17.19
C GLY A 115 21.53 -2.23 -17.75
N ALA A 116 21.40 -3.50 -18.14
CA ALA A 116 20.18 -4.04 -18.71
C ALA A 116 19.08 -4.14 -17.65
N LYS A 117 17.83 -3.95 -18.09
CA LYS A 117 16.67 -3.87 -17.20
C LYS A 117 15.72 -5.02 -17.49
N SER A 118 15.39 -5.79 -16.46
CA SER A 118 14.34 -6.80 -16.52
C SER A 118 13.13 -6.29 -15.76
N LYS A 119 11.94 -6.50 -16.33
CA LYS A 119 10.68 -6.03 -15.75
C LYS A 119 9.77 -7.21 -15.43
N PHE A 120 9.31 -7.25 -14.20
CA PHE A 120 8.43 -8.30 -13.69
C PHE A 120 7.15 -7.69 -13.13
N GLU A 121 6.04 -8.39 -13.30
CA GLU A 121 4.84 -8.17 -12.52
C GLU A 121 4.67 -9.34 -11.54
N ILE A 122 4.48 -9.01 -10.27
CA ILE A 122 4.22 -9.98 -9.21
C ILE A 122 2.79 -9.76 -8.72
N GLN A 123 1.96 -10.79 -8.86
CA GLN A 123 0.62 -10.82 -8.31
C GLN A 123 0.67 -11.47 -6.93
N TYR A 124 0.07 -10.79 -5.96
CA TYR A 124 -0.23 -11.32 -4.65
C TYR A 124 -1.74 -11.36 -4.40
N GLY A 125 -2.15 -12.21 -3.47
CA GLY A 125 -3.49 -12.13 -2.89
C GLY A 125 -3.53 -12.49 -1.41
N ARG A 126 -4.70 -12.30 -0.83
CA ARG A 126 -5.02 -12.65 0.56
C ARG A 126 -5.80 -13.94 0.66
#